data_AF-A0A9E4WTD5-F1
#
_entry.id   AF-A0A9E4WTD5-F1
#
_cell.length_a   1.000
_cell.length_b   1.000
_cell.length_c   1.000
_cell.angle_alpha   90.00
_cell.angle_beta   90.00
_cell.angle_gamma   90.00
#
_symmetry.space_group_name_H-M   'P 1'
#
loop_
_entity.id
_entity.type
_entity.pdbx_description
1 polymer ?
#
loop_
_entity_poly.entity_id
_entity_poly.type
_entity_poly.pdbx_seq_one_letter_code
_entity_poly.pdbx_strand_id
1 'polypeptide(L)'
;RVINLKVALEQYITFRRQVIRRRTEFDLGKARERDHILQGLIKALDKLDEVIKTIRAAQSADKAKESLMAKPFDLTEIQAQAVLDMQLRRLARLERQKIEEEHQELLKLIAELVDLLAHPEKIDHLIKEDQLELKEKFGDDRRTQIVAQVAEQYSEEDLIAHQEVVITLSHRGYIKRLPLETYRPQLRGGRGIAGMGTREADAVHRLVVADTHDSLLFFTDRGRVFQLRAFEVPDASRQAKGLPLINLIEIDQSEQVTAVVAARDFEKDAMVLGTKLGEVKRTKLSDFSSVRRSGLIAMNLEKNDVLVSAKLAHEEDDVVFVSSDGQSVRFPVAELRSASRASGGVRGIKLAKNATGVSMEIASAGDQLLTLTEFGAGKRTPIEEYPRHHRGGSGVITFKVSDHTGRVVAARMVKDSQELIVISQDGIVLRTRMDGISIQGRSTQGVAVVNVSEGDRVGSVATIEMVADQGAATAEGPASDTASDTASDTAPDATADAGSGKKASSAKRVKAALGKADAAMQKADETIEKTSSNGRESGPSSERSK
;
A
#
# COMPACT_ATOMS: atom_id res chain seq x y z
N ARG A 1 26.38 -23.12 13.09
CA ARG A 1 25.09 -22.69 13.71
C ARG A 1 24.55 -21.53 12.88
N VAL A 2 23.24 -21.45 12.67
CA VAL A 2 22.60 -20.20 12.21
C VAL A 2 22.65 -19.20 13.36
N ILE A 3 22.91 -17.92 13.07
CA ILE A 3 22.90 -16.81 14.03
C ILE A 3 22.15 -15.62 13.42
N ASN A 4 21.58 -14.76 14.27
CA ASN A 4 20.94 -13.52 13.81
C ASN A 4 21.95 -12.36 13.75
N LEU A 5 21.56 -11.26 13.10
CA LEU A 5 22.43 -10.08 12.90
C LEU A 5 22.95 -9.49 14.23
N LYS A 6 22.11 -9.45 15.28
CA LYS A 6 22.52 -8.97 16.61
C LYS A 6 23.70 -9.79 17.16
N VAL A 7 23.56 -11.12 17.18
CA VAL A 7 24.62 -12.02 17.67
C VAL A 7 25.89 -11.90 16.81
N ALA A 8 25.76 -11.75 15.49
CA ALA A 8 26.91 -11.55 14.61
C ALA A 8 27.69 -10.27 14.95
N LEU A 9 27.00 -9.15 15.18
CA LEU A 9 27.60 -7.87 15.55
C LEU A 9 28.21 -7.91 16.96
N GLU A 10 27.54 -8.52 17.93
CA GLU A 10 28.05 -8.70 19.30
C GLU A 10 29.34 -9.53 19.33
N GLN A 11 29.42 -10.60 18.52
CA GLN A 11 30.66 -11.39 18.37
C GLN A 11 31.77 -10.61 17.66
N TYR A 12 31.46 -9.84 16.62
CA TYR A 12 32.44 -8.98 15.93
C TYR A 12 33.06 -7.94 16.88
N ILE A 13 32.25 -7.23 17.66
CA ILE A 13 32.72 -6.24 18.65
C ILE A 13 33.57 -6.92 19.73
N THR A 14 33.13 -8.08 20.24
CA THR A 14 33.87 -8.86 21.25
C THR A 14 35.24 -9.30 20.73
N PHE A 15 35.32 -9.78 19.49
CA PHE A 15 36.59 -10.12 18.84
C PHE A 15 37.47 -8.89 18.61
N ARG A 16 36.91 -7.75 18.17
CA ARG A 16 37.68 -6.52 17.95
C ARG A 16 38.28 -5.98 19.25
N ARG A 17 37.55 -6.01 20.36
CA ARG A 17 38.07 -5.70 21.71
C ARG A 17 39.28 -6.59 22.06
N GLN A 18 39.19 -7.89 21.81
CA GLN A 18 40.29 -8.84 22.07
C GLN A 18 41.53 -8.56 21.20
N VAL A 19 41.33 -8.23 19.92
CA VAL A 19 42.42 -7.89 18.99
C VAL A 19 43.11 -6.58 19.39
N ILE A 20 42.34 -5.53 19.73
CA ILE A 20 42.90 -4.25 20.18
C ILE A 20 43.66 -4.43 21.49
N ARG A 21 43.08 -5.12 22.49
CA ARG A 21 43.76 -5.41 23.76
C ARG A 21 45.11 -6.10 23.52
N ARG A 22 45.16 -7.17 22.71
CA ARG A 22 46.41 -7.89 22.40
C ARG A 22 47.45 -7.03 21.68
N ARG A 23 47.03 -6.12 20.79
CA ARG A 23 47.93 -5.14 20.15
C ARG A 23 48.51 -4.19 21.20
N THR A 24 47.65 -3.56 22.00
CA THR A 24 48.04 -2.61 23.04
C THR A 24 48.94 -3.26 24.12
N GLU A 25 48.70 -4.52 24.49
CA GLU A 25 49.56 -5.33 25.38
C GLU A 25 50.96 -5.55 24.79
N PHE A 26 51.05 -5.90 23.49
CA PHE A 26 52.32 -6.11 22.79
C PHE A 26 53.12 -4.81 22.61
N ASP A 27 52.45 -3.73 22.23
CA ASP A 27 53.07 -2.41 22.07
C ASP A 27 53.53 -1.85 23.42
N LEU A 28 52.76 -2.06 24.50
CA LEU A 28 53.14 -1.72 25.87
C LEU A 28 54.34 -2.54 26.38
N GLY A 29 54.41 -3.83 26.03
CA GLY A 29 55.56 -4.68 26.34
C GLY A 29 56.84 -4.11 25.73
N LYS A 30 56.83 -3.84 24.43
CA LYS A 30 57.96 -3.21 23.72
C LYS A 30 58.32 -1.84 24.26
N ALA A 31 57.33 -1.01 24.56
CA ALA A 31 57.57 0.32 25.13
C ALA A 31 58.27 0.21 26.50
N ARG A 32 57.83 -0.71 27.37
CA ARG A 32 58.46 -0.97 28.69
C ARG A 32 59.87 -1.54 28.56
N GLU A 33 60.11 -2.49 27.66
CA GLU A 33 61.46 -3.02 27.37
C GLU A 33 62.42 -1.92 26.92
N ARG A 34 61.95 -1.03 26.03
CA ARG A 34 62.73 0.10 25.53
C ARG A 34 63.00 1.15 26.60
N ASP A 35 61.97 1.52 27.36
CA ASP A 35 62.05 2.47 28.46
C ASP A 35 63.03 2.01 29.54
N HIS A 36 62.96 0.73 29.93
CA HIS A 36 63.88 0.10 30.88
C HIS A 36 65.35 0.23 30.44
N ILE A 37 65.65 0.03 29.16
CA ILE A 37 67.00 0.25 28.60
C ILE A 37 67.41 1.73 28.69
N LEU A 38 66.52 2.66 28.36
CA LEU A 38 66.79 4.11 28.41
C LEU A 38 67.02 4.60 29.85
N GLN A 39 66.24 4.14 30.83
CA GLN A 39 66.49 4.41 32.25
C GLN A 39 67.90 4.00 32.67
N GLY A 40 68.37 2.83 32.23
CA GLY A 40 69.73 2.35 32.51
C GLY A 40 70.81 3.22 31.87
N LEU A 41 70.60 3.65 30.62
CA LEU A 41 71.50 4.57 29.92
C LEU A 41 71.56 5.95 30.59
N ILE A 42 70.42 6.52 31.00
CA ILE A 42 70.37 7.82 31.71
C ILE A 42 71.09 7.72 33.05
N LYS A 43 70.79 6.68 33.85
CA LYS A 43 71.45 6.41 35.16
C LYS A 43 72.97 6.25 35.03
N ALA A 44 73.46 5.74 33.89
CA ALA A 44 74.89 5.65 33.58
C ALA A 44 75.49 6.99 33.08
N LEU A 45 74.74 7.77 32.28
CA LEU A 45 75.16 9.10 31.80
C LEU A 45 75.25 10.14 32.93
N ASP A 46 74.45 10.00 33.99
CA ASP A 46 74.51 10.85 35.19
C ASP A 46 75.68 10.51 36.12
N LYS A 47 76.26 9.31 36.00
CA LYS A 47 77.40 8.82 36.80
C LYS A 47 78.61 8.45 35.94
N LEU A 48 78.79 9.14 34.82
CA LEU A 48 79.69 8.75 33.74
C LEU A 48 81.12 8.41 34.21
N ASP A 49 81.72 9.25 35.05
CA ASP A 49 83.10 9.06 35.51
C ASP A 49 83.25 7.86 36.44
N GLU A 50 82.25 7.57 37.27
CA GLU A 50 82.21 6.38 38.12
C GLU A 50 82.05 5.10 37.26
N VAL A 51 81.19 5.15 36.23
CA VAL A 51 80.97 4.06 35.27
C VAL A 51 82.26 3.77 34.48
N ILE A 52 82.89 4.79 33.90
CA ILE A 52 84.15 4.64 33.15
C ILE A 52 85.28 4.10 34.04
N LYS A 53 85.38 4.58 35.29
CA LYS A 53 86.35 4.08 36.28
C LYS A 53 86.11 2.60 36.61
N THR A 54 84.86 2.20 36.77
CA THR A 54 84.46 0.80 37.06
C THR A 54 84.79 -0.12 35.88
N ILE A 55 84.42 0.26 34.66
CA ILE A 55 84.71 -0.51 33.44
C ILE A 55 86.24 -0.62 33.22
N ARG A 56 87.01 0.45 33.42
CA ARG A 56 88.47 0.45 33.25
C ARG A 56 89.22 -0.36 34.32
N ALA A 57 88.62 -0.60 35.48
CA ALA A 57 89.19 -1.43 36.54
C ALA A 57 88.88 -2.93 36.38
N ALA A 58 87.90 -3.29 35.53
CA ALA A 58 87.51 -4.67 35.29
C ALA A 58 88.50 -5.41 34.36
N GLN A 59 88.70 -6.70 34.60
CA GLN A 59 89.61 -7.55 33.80
C GLN A 59 88.95 -8.12 32.54
N SER A 60 87.62 -8.11 32.44
CA SER A 60 86.85 -8.58 31.27
C SER A 60 85.52 -7.82 31.18
N ALA A 61 84.85 -7.91 30.02
CA ALA A 61 83.53 -7.33 29.81
C ALA A 61 82.48 -7.91 30.78
N ASP A 62 82.55 -9.22 31.08
CA ASP A 62 81.63 -9.90 31.99
C ASP A 62 81.79 -9.38 33.43
N LYS A 63 83.04 -9.23 33.90
CA LYS A 63 83.32 -8.63 35.22
C LYS A 63 82.91 -7.15 35.27
N ALA A 64 82.99 -6.42 34.16
CA ALA A 64 82.47 -5.06 34.07
C ALA A 64 80.94 -5.04 34.18
N LYS A 65 80.25 -5.97 33.49
CA LYS A 65 78.79 -6.16 33.54
C LYS A 65 78.32 -6.49 34.95
N GLU A 66 78.95 -7.47 35.62
CA GLU A 66 78.72 -7.80 37.03
C GLU A 66 78.91 -6.57 37.95
N SER A 67 79.98 -5.79 37.74
CA SER A 67 80.28 -4.59 38.53
C SER A 67 79.28 -3.45 38.31
N LEU A 68 78.68 -3.36 37.12
CA LEU A 68 77.61 -2.40 36.80
C LEU A 68 76.23 -2.85 37.33
N MET A 69 76.04 -4.16 37.53
CA MET A 69 74.86 -4.69 38.22
C MET A 69 74.94 -4.49 39.74
N ALA A 70 76.15 -4.36 40.30
CA ALA A 70 76.36 -4.08 41.72
C ALA A 70 76.07 -2.61 42.12
N LYS A 71 76.00 -2.36 43.43
CA LYS A 71 75.95 -0.99 43.98
C LYS A 71 77.29 -0.28 43.72
N PRO A 72 77.30 1.01 43.32
CA PRO A 72 76.23 2.00 43.45
C PRO A 72 75.38 2.22 42.17
N PHE A 73 75.46 1.33 41.19
CA PHE A 73 74.77 1.47 39.90
C PHE A 73 73.46 0.70 39.85
N ASP A 74 73.41 -0.52 40.42
CA ASP A 74 72.17 -1.28 40.63
C ASP A 74 71.35 -1.37 39.32
N LEU A 75 72.02 -1.85 38.27
CA LEU A 75 71.45 -2.05 36.92
C LEU A 75 71.05 -3.51 36.73
N THR A 76 70.00 -3.75 35.96
CA THR A 76 69.68 -5.10 35.48
C THR A 76 70.67 -5.56 34.40
N GLU A 77 70.71 -6.86 34.14
CA GLU A 77 71.64 -7.45 33.16
C GLU A 77 71.54 -6.80 31.76
N ILE A 78 70.32 -6.55 31.28
CA ILE A 78 70.03 -5.93 29.98
C ILE A 78 70.50 -4.47 29.93
N GLN A 79 70.31 -3.72 31.03
CA GLN A 79 70.78 -2.34 31.15
C GLN A 79 72.31 -2.28 31.20
N ALA A 80 72.96 -3.14 32.00
CA ALA A 80 74.41 -3.22 32.09
C ALA A 80 75.05 -3.56 30.72
N GLN A 81 74.45 -4.49 29.97
CA GLN A 81 74.84 -4.78 28.59
C GLN A 81 74.70 -3.55 27.68
N ALA A 82 73.54 -2.88 27.68
CA ALA A 82 73.31 -1.69 26.86
C ALA A 82 74.24 -0.51 27.19
N VAL A 83 74.71 -0.40 28.44
CA VAL A 83 75.72 0.57 28.87
C VAL A 83 77.13 0.22 28.37
N LEU A 84 77.49 -1.08 28.31
CA LEU A 84 78.75 -1.53 27.71
C LEU A 84 78.76 -1.35 26.18
N ASP A 85 77.62 -1.58 25.52
CA ASP A 85 77.44 -1.36 24.08
C ASP A 85 77.30 0.13 23.69
N MET A 86 77.39 1.05 24.67
CA MET A 86 77.24 2.49 24.44
C MET A 86 78.46 3.10 23.73
N GLN A 87 78.21 3.63 22.53
CA GLN A 87 79.23 4.32 21.74
C GLN A 87 79.51 5.74 22.28
N LEU A 88 80.79 6.11 22.41
CA LEU A 88 81.26 7.40 22.95
C LEU A 88 80.62 8.66 22.32
N ARG A 89 80.12 8.59 21.08
CA ARG A 89 79.37 9.69 20.44
C ARG A 89 78.08 10.07 21.20
N ARG A 90 77.47 9.13 21.94
CA ARG A 90 76.25 9.37 22.73
C ARG A 90 76.48 10.28 23.95
N LEU A 91 77.74 10.55 24.30
CA LEU A 91 78.11 11.48 25.37
C LEU A 91 77.99 12.95 24.94
N ALA A 92 77.82 13.22 23.64
CA ALA A 92 77.55 14.58 23.16
C ALA A 92 76.20 15.08 23.68
N ARG A 93 76.14 16.34 24.11
CA ARG A 93 74.95 16.95 24.74
C ARG A 93 73.65 16.73 23.95
N LEU A 94 73.70 16.85 22.63
CA LEU A 94 72.54 16.63 21.74
C LEU A 94 72.09 15.16 21.68
N GLU A 95 73.01 14.20 21.80
CA GLU A 95 72.66 12.77 21.81
C GLU A 95 72.10 12.35 23.18
N ARG A 96 72.63 12.90 24.27
CA ARG A 96 72.02 12.77 25.61
C ARG A 96 70.61 13.36 25.64
N GLN A 97 70.41 14.55 25.09
CA GLN A 97 69.07 15.18 25.03
C GLN A 97 68.07 14.31 24.24
N LYS A 98 68.47 13.72 23.10
CA LYS A 98 67.62 12.76 22.37
C LYS A 98 67.22 11.54 23.20
N ILE A 99 68.11 11.02 24.04
CA ILE A 99 67.83 9.89 24.94
C ILE A 99 66.83 10.29 26.04
N GLU A 100 66.97 11.50 26.59
CA GLU A 100 66.03 12.08 27.57
C GLU A 100 64.66 12.41 26.94
N GLU A 101 64.63 12.86 25.69
CA GLU A 101 63.42 13.12 24.90
C GLU A 101 62.71 11.81 24.52
N GLU A 102 63.44 10.80 24.02
CA GLU A 102 62.89 9.47 23.69
C GLU A 102 62.25 8.81 24.92
N HIS A 103 62.92 8.87 26.08
CA HIS A 103 62.37 8.40 27.36
C HIS A 103 61.10 9.18 27.76
N GLN A 104 61.10 10.51 27.65
CA GLN A 104 59.91 11.32 27.94
C GLN A 104 58.75 11.07 26.96
N GLU A 105 58.99 10.65 25.73
CA GLU A 105 57.93 10.26 24.79
C GLU A 105 57.41 8.85 25.07
N LEU A 106 58.29 7.90 25.38
CA LEU A 106 57.90 6.54 25.79
C LEU A 106 57.11 6.53 27.09
N LEU A 107 57.45 7.34 28.09
CA LEU A 107 56.65 7.46 29.32
C LEU A 107 55.20 7.94 29.06
N LYS A 108 55.01 8.88 28.12
CA LYS A 108 53.67 9.32 27.69
C LYS A 108 52.91 8.18 27.00
N LEU A 109 53.58 7.50 26.05
CA LEU A 109 53.00 6.36 25.32
C LEU A 109 52.64 5.21 26.28
N ILE A 110 53.49 4.89 27.25
CA ILE A 110 53.22 3.87 28.28
C ILE A 110 52.00 4.28 29.11
N ALA A 111 51.88 5.55 29.52
CA ALA A 111 50.71 6.03 30.26
C ALA A 111 49.43 5.93 29.42
N GLU A 112 49.46 6.31 28.15
CA GLU A 112 48.32 6.20 27.21
C GLU A 112 47.92 4.74 26.94
N LEU A 113 48.88 3.84 26.75
CA LEU A 113 48.62 2.40 26.53
C LEU A 113 48.06 1.72 27.79
N VAL A 114 48.57 2.05 28.98
CA VAL A 114 48.03 1.54 30.26
C VAL A 114 46.63 2.10 30.52
N ASP A 115 46.40 3.39 30.29
CA ASP A 115 45.09 4.04 30.42
C ASP A 115 44.04 3.43 29.48
N LEU A 116 44.43 3.08 28.24
CA LEU A 116 43.60 2.37 27.27
C LEU A 116 43.27 0.93 27.70
N LEU A 117 44.21 0.20 28.32
CA LEU A 117 43.95 -1.15 28.84
C LEU A 117 43.06 -1.16 30.08
N ALA A 118 43.19 -0.14 30.94
CA ALA A 118 42.45 0.01 32.18
C ALA A 118 40.96 0.40 31.96
N HIS A 119 40.63 1.09 30.88
CA HIS A 119 39.28 1.60 30.61
C HIS A 119 38.65 0.94 29.35
N PRO A 120 37.80 -0.09 29.50
CA PRO A 120 37.12 -0.74 28.36
C PRO A 120 36.34 0.21 27.46
N GLU A 121 35.78 1.29 28.01
CA GLU A 121 35.07 2.33 27.26
C GLU A 121 35.95 3.06 26.25
N LYS A 122 37.26 3.20 26.52
CA LYS A 122 38.22 3.80 25.58
C LYS A 122 38.55 2.86 24.42
N ILE A 123 38.54 1.55 24.66
CA ILE A 123 38.63 0.53 23.60
C ILE A 123 37.37 0.60 22.71
N ASP A 124 36.17 0.75 23.29
CA ASP A 124 34.94 0.90 22.51
C ASP A 124 34.88 2.22 21.72
N HIS A 125 35.43 3.31 22.26
CA HIS A 125 35.59 4.57 21.51
C HIS A 125 36.53 4.40 20.32
N LEU A 126 37.69 3.76 20.53
CA LEU A 126 38.65 3.47 19.48
C LEU A 126 38.08 2.52 18.41
N ILE A 127 37.24 1.55 18.79
CA ILE A 127 36.50 0.71 17.82
C ILE A 127 35.54 1.56 16.99
N LYS A 128 34.84 2.52 17.60
CA LYS A 128 33.95 3.43 16.87
C LYS A 128 34.72 4.32 15.90
N GLU A 129 35.91 4.79 16.27
CA GLU A 129 36.81 5.57 15.41
C GLU A 129 37.34 4.72 14.25
N ASP A 130 37.84 3.49 14.52
CA ASP A 130 38.20 2.48 13.51
C ASP A 130 37.06 2.29 12.46
N GLN A 131 35.80 2.15 12.93
CA GLN A 131 34.66 1.93 12.02
C GLN A 131 34.26 3.19 11.23
N LEU A 132 34.44 4.39 11.78
CA LEU A 132 34.19 5.64 11.06
C LEU A 132 35.23 5.87 9.96
N GLU A 133 36.52 5.65 10.25
CA GLU A 133 37.56 5.69 9.21
C GLU A 133 37.32 4.66 8.11
N LEU A 134 36.91 3.44 8.45
CA LEU A 134 36.59 2.41 7.46
C LEU A 134 35.38 2.81 6.59
N LYS A 135 34.37 3.47 7.18
CA LYS A 135 33.22 4.00 6.42
C LYS A 135 33.65 5.12 5.46
N GLU A 136 34.54 6.02 5.88
CA GLU A 136 35.06 7.09 5.01
C GLU A 136 35.97 6.57 3.89
N LYS A 137 36.73 5.50 4.14
CA LYS A 137 37.69 4.92 3.17
C LYS A 137 37.07 3.92 2.20
N PHE A 138 35.99 3.24 2.58
CA PHE A 138 35.42 2.10 1.83
C PHE A 138 33.88 2.09 1.74
N GLY A 139 33.19 3.15 2.15
CA GLY A 139 31.74 3.26 1.99
C GLY A 139 31.32 3.53 0.55
N ASP A 140 30.30 2.82 0.07
CA ASP A 140 29.65 3.03 -1.23
C ASP A 140 28.18 3.44 -1.08
N ASP A 141 27.64 4.08 -2.13
CA ASP A 141 26.21 4.37 -2.22
C ASP A 141 25.40 3.11 -2.50
N ARG A 142 24.18 3.06 -1.94
CA ARG A 142 23.35 1.86 -1.95
C ARG A 142 22.88 1.50 -3.37
N ARG A 143 23.56 0.54 -4.00
CA ARG A 143 23.26 0.01 -5.34
C ARG A 143 21.88 -0.64 -5.52
N THR A 144 21.14 -0.94 -4.44
CA THR A 144 19.82 -1.58 -4.48
C THR A 144 18.75 -0.71 -3.83
N GLN A 145 17.63 -0.51 -4.49
CA GLN A 145 16.47 0.18 -3.90
C GLN A 145 15.68 -0.78 -3.01
N ILE A 146 15.24 -0.33 -1.83
CA ILE A 146 14.15 -1.00 -1.11
C ILE A 146 12.85 -0.39 -1.61
N VAL A 147 12.05 -1.17 -2.32
CA VAL A 147 10.64 -0.87 -2.56
C VAL A 147 9.86 -1.49 -1.41
N ALA A 148 8.97 -0.71 -0.78
CA ALA A 148 8.24 -1.15 0.42
C ALA A 148 7.14 -2.19 0.10
N GLN A 149 6.71 -2.27 -1.16
CA GLN A 149 5.85 -3.32 -1.68
C GLN A 149 6.68 -4.29 -2.51
N VAL A 150 6.46 -5.58 -2.27
CA VAL A 150 6.74 -6.62 -3.26
C VAL A 150 5.64 -6.51 -4.33
N ALA A 151 5.99 -6.04 -5.52
CA ALA A 151 5.20 -6.40 -6.70
C ALA A 151 5.29 -7.93 -6.86
N GLU A 152 4.22 -8.58 -7.31
CA GLU A 152 4.06 -10.05 -7.30
C GLU A 152 3.82 -10.67 -5.90
N GLN A 153 2.93 -10.07 -5.10
CA GLN A 153 1.78 -10.89 -4.69
C GLN A 153 0.77 -10.84 -5.83
N TYR A 154 0.73 -11.87 -6.67
CA TYR A 154 -0.41 -12.08 -7.56
C TYR A 154 -1.64 -12.27 -6.69
N SER A 155 -2.58 -11.34 -6.77
CA SER A 155 -3.93 -11.55 -6.24
C SER A 155 -4.65 -12.59 -7.10
N GLU A 156 -5.72 -13.19 -6.57
CA GLU A 156 -6.57 -14.06 -7.39
C GLU A 156 -7.21 -13.27 -8.56
N GLU A 157 -7.38 -11.95 -8.40
CA GLU A 157 -7.83 -11.01 -9.43
C GLU A 157 -6.82 -10.92 -10.60
N ASP A 158 -5.49 -10.85 -10.34
CA ASP A 158 -4.45 -10.83 -11.39
C ASP A 158 -4.38 -12.11 -12.25
N LEU A 159 -5.04 -13.20 -11.82
CA LEU A 159 -5.15 -14.46 -12.57
C LEU A 159 -6.43 -14.53 -13.42
N ILE A 160 -7.35 -13.58 -13.27
CA ILE A 160 -8.58 -13.49 -14.07
C ILE A 160 -8.29 -12.68 -15.35
N ALA A 161 -8.76 -13.18 -16.49
CA ALA A 161 -8.73 -12.40 -17.72
C ALA A 161 -9.82 -11.31 -17.69
N HIS A 162 -9.47 -10.08 -18.11
CA HIS A 162 -10.46 -9.08 -18.51
C HIS A 162 -11.35 -9.65 -19.62
N GLN A 163 -12.67 -9.60 -19.41
CA GLN A 163 -13.67 -10.12 -20.33
C GLN A 163 -15.02 -9.45 -20.05
N GLU A 164 -15.72 -9.00 -21.10
CA GLU A 164 -17.08 -8.51 -20.98
C GLU A 164 -18.04 -9.67 -20.62
N VAL A 165 -18.67 -9.55 -19.44
CA VAL A 165 -19.62 -10.51 -18.89
C VAL A 165 -20.98 -9.87 -18.67
N VAL A 166 -22.01 -10.67 -18.91
CA VAL A 166 -23.41 -10.38 -18.58
C VAL A 166 -23.71 -11.01 -17.23
N ILE A 167 -23.91 -10.18 -16.21
CA ILE A 167 -24.42 -10.61 -14.92
C ILE A 167 -25.96 -10.58 -14.95
N THR A 168 -26.59 -11.68 -14.59
CA THR A 168 -28.05 -11.76 -14.44
C THR A 168 -28.43 -12.08 -13.00
N LEU A 169 -29.36 -11.30 -12.44
CA LEU A 169 -30.01 -11.55 -11.16
C LEU A 169 -31.48 -11.90 -11.41
N SER A 170 -31.94 -13.04 -10.92
CA SER A 170 -33.33 -13.51 -11.05
C SER A 170 -34.28 -12.88 -10.02
N HIS A 171 -35.59 -13.02 -10.24
CA HIS A 171 -36.58 -12.58 -9.25
C HIS A 171 -36.45 -13.34 -7.91
N ARG A 172 -36.00 -14.59 -7.91
CA ARG A 172 -35.73 -15.36 -6.66
C ARG A 172 -34.34 -15.11 -6.09
N GLY A 173 -33.62 -14.10 -6.56
CA GLY A 173 -32.31 -13.71 -6.03
C GLY A 173 -31.15 -14.63 -6.41
N TYR A 174 -31.28 -15.43 -7.47
CA TYR A 174 -30.15 -16.20 -8.01
C TYR A 174 -29.32 -15.31 -8.94
N ILE A 175 -28.00 -15.32 -8.74
CA ILE A 175 -27.02 -14.58 -9.55
C ILE A 175 -26.11 -15.55 -10.32
N LYS A 176 -25.71 -15.13 -11.52
CA LYS A 176 -24.69 -15.78 -12.36
C LYS A 176 -24.08 -14.78 -13.34
N ARG A 177 -22.85 -15.06 -13.80
CA ARG A 177 -22.22 -14.37 -14.94
C ARG A 177 -22.19 -15.29 -16.16
N LEU A 178 -22.19 -14.70 -17.35
CA LEU A 178 -22.00 -15.36 -18.63
C LEU A 178 -21.13 -14.48 -19.54
N PRO A 179 -20.17 -15.00 -20.32
CA PRO A 179 -19.47 -14.21 -21.34
C PRO A 179 -20.46 -13.57 -22.31
N LEU A 180 -20.28 -12.29 -22.65
CA LEU A 180 -21.19 -11.52 -23.52
C LEU A 180 -21.39 -12.18 -24.90
N GLU A 181 -20.39 -12.89 -25.41
CA GLU A 181 -20.49 -13.64 -26.67
C GLU A 181 -21.61 -14.69 -26.67
N THR A 182 -21.95 -15.26 -25.50
CA THR A 182 -23.07 -16.20 -25.30
C THR A 182 -24.44 -15.56 -25.60
N TYR A 183 -24.51 -14.23 -25.68
CA TYR A 183 -25.70 -13.47 -26.03
C TYR A 183 -25.81 -13.09 -27.52
N ARG A 184 -24.80 -13.37 -28.36
CA ARG A 184 -24.89 -13.08 -29.81
C ARG A 184 -26.10 -13.80 -30.46
N PRO A 185 -26.81 -13.14 -31.40
CA PRO A 185 -27.90 -13.78 -32.15
C PRO A 185 -27.42 -14.92 -33.05
N GLN A 186 -28.29 -15.90 -33.30
CA GLN A 186 -28.13 -16.85 -34.41
C GLN A 186 -28.46 -16.13 -35.73
N LEU A 187 -27.64 -16.36 -36.77
CA LEU A 187 -27.91 -15.85 -38.13
C LEU A 187 -29.29 -16.30 -38.66
N ARG A 188 -29.86 -15.47 -39.55
CA ARG A 188 -31.19 -15.67 -40.15
C ARG A 188 -31.34 -17.07 -40.76
N GLY A 189 -32.42 -17.76 -40.40
CA GLY A 189 -32.75 -19.12 -40.86
C GLY A 189 -32.78 -20.19 -39.77
N GLY A 190 -32.19 -19.93 -38.59
CA GLY A 190 -32.35 -20.80 -37.43
C GLY A 190 -33.80 -20.84 -36.91
N ARG A 191 -34.28 -22.03 -36.51
CA ARG A 191 -35.46 -22.10 -35.62
C ARG A 191 -35.16 -21.30 -34.35
N GLY A 192 -36.10 -20.47 -33.91
CA GLY A 192 -35.93 -19.60 -32.74
C GLY A 192 -35.42 -20.36 -31.52
N ILE A 193 -34.35 -19.87 -30.91
CA ILE A 193 -33.70 -20.52 -29.77
C ILE A 193 -34.72 -20.66 -28.64
N ALA A 194 -34.96 -21.89 -28.19
CA ALA A 194 -35.87 -22.16 -27.08
C ALA A 194 -35.34 -21.49 -25.79
N GLY A 195 -35.98 -20.38 -25.40
CA GLY A 195 -35.84 -19.82 -24.07
C GLY A 195 -36.26 -20.85 -23.02
N MET A 196 -35.67 -20.72 -21.82
CA MET A 196 -35.80 -21.64 -20.67
C MET A 196 -37.16 -22.36 -20.60
N GLY A 197 -37.12 -23.69 -20.65
CA GLY A 197 -38.32 -24.54 -20.77
C GLY A 197 -39.41 -24.23 -19.75
N THR A 198 -40.62 -24.03 -20.24
CA THR A 198 -41.77 -23.54 -19.46
C THR A 198 -42.31 -24.59 -18.49
N ARG A 199 -41.78 -24.58 -17.26
CA ARG A 199 -42.48 -25.01 -16.02
C ARG A 199 -41.83 -24.53 -14.73
N GLU A 200 -40.51 -24.27 -14.72
CA GLU A 200 -39.78 -23.69 -13.57
C GLU A 200 -38.88 -22.50 -13.96
N ALA A 201 -39.27 -21.72 -14.97
CA ALA A 201 -38.45 -20.61 -15.46
C ALA A 201 -38.43 -19.44 -14.47
N ASP A 202 -37.39 -19.36 -13.64
CA ASP A 202 -37.09 -18.18 -12.82
C ASP A 202 -36.55 -17.07 -13.71
N ALA A 203 -37.34 -16.02 -13.92
CA ALA A 203 -37.05 -14.97 -14.88
C ALA A 203 -35.98 -13.99 -14.38
N VAL A 204 -35.17 -13.48 -15.33
CA VAL A 204 -34.15 -12.47 -15.07
C VAL A 204 -34.83 -11.14 -14.73
N HIS A 205 -34.59 -10.65 -13.51
CA HIS A 205 -35.13 -9.38 -13.01
C HIS A 205 -34.16 -8.20 -13.22
N ARG A 206 -32.85 -8.46 -13.21
CA ARG A 206 -31.82 -7.49 -13.62
C ARG A 206 -30.78 -8.15 -14.51
N LEU A 207 -30.34 -7.40 -15.51
CA LEU A 207 -29.20 -7.71 -16.36
C LEU A 207 -28.25 -6.51 -16.32
N VAL A 208 -26.96 -6.77 -16.14
CA VAL A 208 -25.89 -5.76 -16.13
C VAL A 208 -24.74 -6.30 -16.98
N VAL A 209 -24.17 -5.46 -17.84
CA VAL A 209 -22.93 -5.76 -18.56
C VAL A 209 -21.78 -5.10 -17.79
N ALA A 210 -20.67 -5.82 -17.62
CA ALA A 210 -19.50 -5.36 -16.87
C ALA A 210 -18.24 -6.10 -17.38
N ASP A 211 -17.05 -5.58 -17.10
CA ASP A 211 -15.83 -6.40 -17.15
C ASP A 211 -15.77 -7.34 -15.92
N THR A 212 -15.04 -8.45 -16.02
CA THR A 212 -14.75 -9.35 -14.90
C THR A 212 -14.18 -8.67 -13.65
N HIS A 213 -13.48 -7.54 -13.78
CA HIS A 213 -12.86 -6.82 -12.68
C HIS A 213 -13.73 -5.70 -12.08
N ASP A 214 -14.83 -5.33 -12.74
CA ASP A 214 -15.71 -4.26 -12.26
C ASP A 214 -16.32 -4.60 -10.89
N SER A 215 -16.53 -3.57 -10.07
CA SER A 215 -17.23 -3.70 -8.79
C SER A 215 -18.74 -3.63 -8.99
N LEU A 216 -19.43 -4.69 -8.60
CA LEU A 216 -20.89 -4.76 -8.61
C LEU A 216 -21.44 -4.26 -7.26
N LEU A 217 -22.11 -3.12 -7.30
CA LEU A 217 -22.76 -2.49 -6.16
C LEU A 217 -24.25 -2.91 -6.11
N PHE A 218 -24.61 -3.69 -5.09
CA PHE A 218 -25.98 -4.15 -4.83
C PHE A 218 -26.62 -3.28 -3.76
N PHE A 219 -27.63 -2.49 -4.15
CA PHE A 219 -28.38 -1.62 -3.23
C PHE A 219 -29.68 -2.30 -2.80
N THR A 220 -30.01 -2.26 -1.51
CA THR A 220 -31.22 -2.88 -0.96
C THR A 220 -32.33 -1.87 -0.66
N ASP A 221 -33.57 -2.37 -0.56
CA ASP A 221 -34.77 -1.62 -0.16
C ASP A 221 -34.58 -0.84 1.17
N ARG A 222 -33.75 -1.35 2.09
CA ARG A 222 -33.43 -0.69 3.37
C ARG A 222 -32.29 0.33 3.29
N GLY A 223 -31.82 0.66 2.09
CA GLY A 223 -30.79 1.68 1.89
C GLY A 223 -29.38 1.23 2.29
N ARG A 224 -29.12 -0.08 2.38
CA ARG A 224 -27.76 -0.64 2.45
C ARG A 224 -27.19 -0.84 1.04
N VAL A 225 -25.88 -0.98 0.97
CA VAL A 225 -25.13 -1.37 -0.23
C VAL A 225 -24.13 -2.46 0.13
N PHE A 226 -23.92 -3.38 -0.81
CA PHE A 226 -22.93 -4.45 -0.77
C PHE A 226 -22.10 -4.38 -2.06
N GLN A 227 -20.85 -4.84 -1.99
CA GLN A 227 -19.93 -4.89 -3.14
C GLN A 227 -19.50 -6.34 -3.35
N LEU A 228 -19.37 -6.72 -4.60
CA LEU A 228 -18.80 -7.98 -5.07
C LEU A 228 -17.98 -7.67 -6.33
N ARG A 229 -16.86 -8.35 -6.58
CA ARG A 229 -16.22 -8.30 -7.90
C ARG A 229 -17.06 -9.09 -8.91
N ALA A 230 -17.11 -8.64 -10.16
CA ALA A 230 -17.81 -9.38 -11.21
C ALA A 230 -17.23 -10.80 -11.44
N PHE A 231 -15.98 -11.07 -11.06
CA PHE A 231 -15.39 -12.41 -11.09
C PHE A 231 -15.74 -13.34 -9.92
N GLU A 232 -16.19 -12.81 -8.77
CA GLU A 232 -16.71 -13.63 -7.66
C GLU A 232 -18.12 -14.16 -7.97
N VAL A 233 -18.79 -13.63 -9.01
CA VAL A 233 -20.06 -14.16 -9.51
C VAL A 233 -19.80 -15.48 -10.25
N PRO A 234 -20.48 -16.59 -9.92
CA PRO A 234 -20.23 -17.88 -10.55
C PRO A 234 -20.63 -17.90 -12.03
N ASP A 235 -19.79 -18.52 -12.85
CA ASP A 235 -20.12 -18.90 -14.22
C ASP A 235 -21.24 -19.94 -14.23
N ALA A 236 -22.30 -19.69 -15.01
CA ALA A 236 -23.34 -20.67 -15.21
C ALA A 236 -23.96 -20.55 -16.60
N SER A 237 -24.39 -21.67 -17.18
CA SER A 237 -24.99 -21.66 -18.52
C SER A 237 -26.28 -20.83 -18.56
N ARG A 238 -26.71 -20.45 -19.77
CA ARG A 238 -27.95 -19.67 -19.98
C ARG A 238 -29.18 -20.34 -19.35
N GLN A 239 -29.20 -21.67 -19.29
CA GLN A 239 -30.28 -22.48 -18.73
C GLN A 239 -30.14 -22.78 -17.22
N ALA A 240 -28.92 -22.73 -16.66
CA ALA A 240 -28.69 -22.98 -15.23
C ALA A 240 -29.26 -21.84 -14.36
N LYS A 241 -29.73 -22.15 -13.15
CA LYS A 241 -30.37 -21.16 -12.26
C LYS A 241 -29.37 -20.14 -11.67
N GLY A 242 -28.12 -20.53 -11.43
CA GLY A 242 -27.10 -19.72 -10.75
C GLY A 242 -26.98 -20.06 -9.26
N LEU A 243 -26.38 -19.18 -8.47
CA LEU A 243 -26.23 -19.32 -7.01
C LEU A 243 -27.09 -18.27 -6.29
N PRO A 244 -27.73 -18.55 -5.14
CA PRO A 244 -28.40 -17.52 -4.34
C PRO A 244 -27.43 -16.40 -3.93
N LEU A 245 -27.79 -15.15 -4.19
CA LEU A 245 -26.95 -13.96 -3.90
C LEU A 245 -26.62 -13.84 -2.40
N ILE A 246 -27.53 -14.29 -1.52
CA ILE A 246 -27.34 -14.36 -0.06
C ILE A 246 -26.18 -15.28 0.38
N ASN A 247 -25.65 -16.11 -0.51
CA ASN A 247 -24.46 -16.93 -0.24
C ASN A 247 -23.15 -16.18 -0.53
N LEU A 248 -23.22 -15.02 -1.20
CA LEU A 248 -22.06 -14.20 -1.59
C LEU A 248 -21.95 -12.91 -0.77
N ILE A 249 -23.08 -12.34 -0.34
CA ILE A 249 -23.15 -11.09 0.45
C ILE A 249 -24.10 -11.24 1.66
N GLU A 250 -23.77 -10.58 2.77
CA GLU A 250 -24.46 -10.72 4.07
C GLU A 250 -25.77 -9.88 4.13
N ILE A 251 -26.68 -10.15 3.19
CA ILE A 251 -28.03 -9.61 3.12
C ILE A 251 -28.93 -10.29 4.16
N ASP A 252 -29.77 -9.49 4.84
CA ASP A 252 -30.82 -10.00 5.73
C ASP A 252 -31.97 -10.61 4.92
N GLN A 253 -32.63 -11.64 5.44
CA GLN A 253 -33.71 -12.34 4.74
C GLN A 253 -34.95 -11.45 4.45
N SER A 254 -35.09 -10.32 5.15
CA SER A 254 -36.13 -9.31 4.92
C SER A 254 -35.72 -8.14 4.03
N GLU A 255 -34.48 -8.14 3.51
CA GLU A 255 -33.98 -7.17 2.54
C GLU A 255 -34.08 -7.69 1.10
N GLN A 256 -34.28 -6.79 0.14
CA GLN A 256 -34.39 -7.09 -1.28
C GLN A 256 -33.55 -6.13 -2.11
N VAL A 257 -32.86 -6.63 -3.13
CA VAL A 257 -31.99 -5.81 -4.00
C VAL A 257 -32.83 -5.00 -4.99
N THR A 258 -32.81 -3.67 -4.84
CA THR A 258 -33.58 -2.74 -5.68
C THR A 258 -32.76 -2.11 -6.80
N ALA A 259 -31.44 -2.18 -6.75
CA ALA A 259 -30.54 -1.87 -7.87
C ALA A 259 -29.24 -2.67 -7.84
N VAL A 260 -28.71 -2.95 -9.03
CA VAL A 260 -27.35 -3.48 -9.25
C VAL A 260 -26.67 -2.51 -10.20
N VAL A 261 -25.47 -2.06 -9.86
CA VAL A 261 -24.68 -1.10 -10.66
C VAL A 261 -23.27 -1.65 -10.80
N ALA A 262 -22.76 -1.74 -12.04
CA ALA A 262 -21.33 -1.97 -12.26
C ALA A 262 -20.58 -0.63 -12.17
N ALA A 263 -19.47 -0.62 -11.43
CA ALA A 263 -18.57 0.52 -11.27
C ALA A 263 -17.14 0.07 -11.61
N ARG A 264 -16.59 0.65 -12.68
CA ARG A 264 -15.22 0.41 -13.17
C ARG A 264 -14.18 1.32 -12.51
N ASP A 265 -14.57 2.58 -12.29
CA ASP A 265 -13.83 3.63 -11.60
C ASP A 265 -14.77 4.20 -10.52
N PHE A 266 -14.20 4.79 -9.47
CA PHE A 266 -14.92 5.41 -8.36
C PHE A 266 -14.66 6.93 -8.24
N GLU A 267 -13.74 7.52 -9.02
CA GLU A 267 -13.33 8.92 -8.81
C GLU A 267 -14.33 9.98 -9.31
N LYS A 268 -14.90 9.79 -10.51
CA LYS A 268 -15.53 10.90 -11.27
C LYS A 268 -17.05 11.00 -11.13
N ASP A 269 -17.71 9.93 -10.73
CA ASP A 269 -19.17 9.81 -10.81
C ASP A 269 -19.86 10.05 -9.47
N ALA A 270 -21.16 10.31 -9.52
CA ALA A 270 -22.02 10.34 -8.36
C ALA A 270 -23.06 9.21 -8.41
N MET A 271 -23.32 8.61 -7.25
CA MET A 271 -24.48 7.76 -7.03
C MET A 271 -25.68 8.65 -6.68
N VAL A 272 -26.73 8.59 -7.48
CA VAL A 272 -28.03 9.17 -7.17
C VAL A 272 -28.96 8.07 -6.67
N LEU A 273 -29.54 8.29 -5.51
CA LEU A 273 -30.46 7.39 -4.80
C LEU A 273 -31.85 8.01 -4.76
N GLY A 274 -32.91 7.21 -4.88
CA GLY A 274 -34.30 7.68 -4.85
C GLY A 274 -35.25 6.72 -4.11
N THR A 275 -36.22 7.26 -3.36
CA THR A 275 -37.04 6.50 -2.40
C THR A 275 -38.55 6.51 -2.69
N LYS A 276 -39.29 5.60 -2.05
CA LYS A 276 -40.74 5.45 -2.20
C LYS A 276 -41.53 6.66 -1.68
N LEU A 277 -41.00 7.41 -0.71
CA LEU A 277 -41.59 8.67 -0.25
C LEU A 277 -41.15 9.90 -1.08
N GLY A 278 -40.39 9.70 -2.16
CA GLY A 278 -39.99 10.77 -3.08
C GLY A 278 -38.79 11.58 -2.62
N GLU A 279 -37.97 11.04 -1.71
CA GLU A 279 -36.64 11.59 -1.44
C GLU A 279 -35.66 11.23 -2.56
N VAL A 280 -34.65 12.07 -2.72
CA VAL A 280 -33.45 11.82 -3.51
C VAL A 280 -32.20 12.17 -2.72
N LYS A 281 -31.08 11.52 -3.04
CA LYS A 281 -29.77 11.89 -2.51
C LYS A 281 -28.69 11.71 -3.57
N ARG A 282 -27.75 12.66 -3.65
CA ARG A 282 -26.49 12.52 -4.39
C ARG A 282 -25.35 12.27 -3.42
N THR A 283 -24.56 11.23 -3.66
CA THR A 283 -23.35 10.89 -2.90
C THR A 283 -22.25 10.53 -3.89
N LYS A 284 -20.99 10.89 -3.61
CA LYS A 284 -19.87 10.55 -4.50
C LYS A 284 -19.73 9.04 -4.67
N LEU A 285 -19.38 8.57 -5.86
CA LEU A 285 -19.08 7.16 -6.08
C LEU A 285 -17.89 6.71 -5.23
N SER A 286 -16.90 7.59 -5.01
CA SER A 286 -15.71 7.38 -4.15
C SER A 286 -16.03 6.83 -2.77
N ASP A 287 -17.16 7.24 -2.17
CA ASP A 287 -17.59 6.76 -0.85
C ASP A 287 -17.92 5.25 -0.85
N PHE A 288 -18.18 4.66 -2.02
CA PHE A 288 -18.54 3.25 -2.22
C PHE A 288 -17.38 2.36 -2.70
N SER A 289 -16.17 2.90 -2.82
CA SER A 289 -14.96 2.18 -3.27
C SER A 289 -14.60 0.93 -2.44
N SER A 290 -14.85 0.98 -1.13
CA SER A 290 -14.57 -0.12 -0.19
C SER A 290 -15.80 -0.40 0.68
N VAL A 291 -16.58 -1.40 0.27
CA VAL A 291 -17.71 -1.95 1.04
C VAL A 291 -17.29 -3.30 1.64
N ARG A 292 -17.67 -3.54 2.90
CA ARG A 292 -17.42 -4.81 3.60
C ARG A 292 -18.46 -5.87 3.19
N ARG A 293 -18.18 -7.17 3.40
CA ARG A 293 -19.16 -8.25 3.17
C ARG A 293 -20.48 -8.07 3.94
N SER A 294 -20.40 -7.46 5.13
CA SER A 294 -21.53 -6.99 5.96
C SER A 294 -22.38 -5.87 5.33
N GLY A 295 -22.01 -5.39 4.15
CA GLY A 295 -22.52 -4.16 3.56
C GLY A 295 -22.15 -2.91 4.35
N LEU A 296 -22.59 -1.76 3.84
CA LEU A 296 -22.55 -0.45 4.49
C LEU A 296 -23.88 0.29 4.26
N ILE A 297 -24.19 1.30 5.06
CA ILE A 297 -25.34 2.18 4.81
C ILE A 297 -25.02 3.06 3.60
N ALA A 298 -25.92 3.09 2.60
CA ALA A 298 -25.86 3.98 1.44
C ALA A 298 -26.79 5.20 1.60
N MET A 299 -27.93 5.02 2.26
CA MET A 299 -28.87 6.06 2.65
C MET A 299 -29.61 5.66 3.92
N ASN A 300 -29.69 6.57 4.88
CA ASN A 300 -30.56 6.37 6.05
C ASN A 300 -32.00 6.74 5.65
N LEU A 301 -32.97 5.87 5.94
CA LEU A 301 -34.34 6.00 5.44
C LEU A 301 -35.31 6.40 6.57
N GLU A 302 -36.36 7.14 6.22
CA GLU A 302 -37.45 7.42 7.15
C GLU A 302 -38.30 6.15 7.43
N LYS A 303 -39.07 6.18 8.52
CA LYS A 303 -39.89 5.03 8.92
C LYS A 303 -40.95 4.73 7.86
N ASN A 304 -40.93 3.50 7.34
CA ASN A 304 -41.74 2.98 6.24
C ASN A 304 -41.37 3.48 4.83
N ASP A 305 -40.25 4.20 4.67
CA ASP A 305 -39.67 4.46 3.36
C ASP A 305 -38.79 3.28 2.89
N VAL A 306 -38.61 3.14 1.58
CA VAL A 306 -37.71 2.16 0.95
C VAL A 306 -36.99 2.77 -0.24
N LEU A 307 -35.74 2.37 -0.47
CA LEU A 307 -34.96 2.77 -1.63
C LEU A 307 -35.49 2.06 -2.90
N VAL A 308 -36.07 2.80 -3.84
CA VAL A 308 -36.66 2.24 -5.08
C VAL A 308 -35.71 2.27 -6.27
N SER A 309 -34.64 3.08 -6.22
CA SER A 309 -33.70 3.23 -7.34
C SER A 309 -32.33 3.74 -6.88
N ALA A 310 -31.27 3.22 -7.50
CA ALA A 310 -29.91 3.75 -7.45
C ALA A 310 -29.35 3.79 -8.88
N LYS A 311 -28.65 4.86 -9.24
CA LYS A 311 -28.11 5.13 -10.58
C LYS A 311 -26.78 5.88 -10.48
N LEU A 312 -25.88 5.62 -11.43
CA LEU A 312 -24.77 6.54 -11.72
C LEU A 312 -25.30 7.79 -12.43
N ALA A 313 -24.69 8.93 -12.15
CA ALA A 313 -24.92 10.19 -12.85
C ALA A 313 -23.66 11.07 -12.82
N HIS A 314 -23.48 11.86 -13.87
CA HIS A 314 -22.54 12.99 -13.89
C HIS A 314 -23.29 14.28 -13.48
N GLU A 315 -22.60 15.43 -13.36
CA GLU A 315 -23.25 16.66 -12.87
C GLU A 315 -24.19 17.32 -13.91
N GLU A 316 -23.98 17.04 -15.20
CA GLU A 316 -24.73 17.61 -16.35
C GLU A 316 -26.07 16.90 -16.64
N ASP A 317 -26.26 15.68 -16.11
CA ASP A 317 -27.46 14.87 -16.35
C ASP A 317 -28.71 15.43 -15.64
N ASP A 318 -29.89 15.01 -16.09
CA ASP A 318 -31.14 15.24 -15.36
C ASP A 318 -31.56 14.03 -14.52
N VAL A 319 -32.00 14.29 -13.30
CA VAL A 319 -32.83 13.35 -12.53
C VAL A 319 -34.26 13.44 -13.03
N VAL A 320 -34.85 12.31 -13.40
CA VAL A 320 -36.28 12.17 -13.68
C VAL A 320 -36.92 11.26 -12.65
N PHE A 321 -37.83 11.81 -11.85
CA PHE A 321 -38.55 11.08 -10.81
C PHE A 321 -40.02 10.88 -11.22
N VAL A 322 -40.54 9.66 -11.11
CA VAL A 322 -41.92 9.31 -11.50
C VAL A 322 -42.73 8.80 -10.29
N SER A 323 -44.01 9.19 -10.22
CA SER A 323 -44.95 8.79 -9.17
C SER A 323 -46.09 7.88 -9.66
N SER A 324 -46.68 7.13 -8.73
CA SER A 324 -47.75 6.15 -9.01
C SER A 324 -49.04 6.77 -9.56
N ASP A 325 -49.30 8.04 -9.25
CA ASP A 325 -50.44 8.85 -9.73
C ASP A 325 -50.15 9.55 -11.07
N GLY A 326 -49.06 9.17 -11.76
CA GLY A 326 -48.78 9.63 -13.11
C GLY A 326 -48.21 11.04 -13.21
N GLN A 327 -47.57 11.56 -12.14
CA GLN A 327 -46.74 12.76 -12.20
C GLN A 327 -45.26 12.41 -12.42
N SER A 328 -44.51 13.38 -12.92
CA SER A 328 -43.07 13.30 -13.13
C SER A 328 -42.40 14.65 -12.86
N VAL A 329 -41.19 14.67 -12.34
CA VAL A 329 -40.38 15.88 -12.25
C VAL A 329 -38.98 15.63 -12.81
N ARG A 330 -38.50 16.56 -13.64
CA ARG A 330 -37.16 16.56 -14.23
C ARG A 330 -36.38 17.74 -13.66
N PHE A 331 -35.22 17.51 -13.05
CA PHE A 331 -34.35 18.56 -12.51
C PHE A 331 -32.87 18.15 -12.65
N PRO A 332 -31.93 19.09 -12.80
CA PRO A 332 -30.52 18.76 -13.02
C PRO A 332 -29.89 18.13 -11.77
N VAL A 333 -29.00 17.15 -11.96
CA VAL A 333 -28.26 16.46 -10.89
C VAL A 333 -27.46 17.44 -10.02
N ALA A 334 -26.96 18.53 -10.61
CA ALA A 334 -26.29 19.63 -9.91
C ALA A 334 -27.14 20.32 -8.81
N GLU A 335 -28.49 20.28 -8.87
CA GLU A 335 -29.35 20.85 -7.80
C GLU A 335 -29.26 20.04 -6.49
N LEU A 336 -28.75 18.80 -6.56
CA LEU A 336 -28.43 17.99 -5.40
C LEU A 336 -27.00 18.27 -4.93
N ARG A 337 -26.85 18.85 -3.73
CA ARG A 337 -25.54 18.86 -3.05
C ARG A 337 -25.07 17.43 -2.81
N SER A 338 -23.76 17.18 -2.93
CA SER A 338 -23.18 15.93 -2.43
C SER A 338 -23.43 15.80 -0.92
N ALA A 339 -23.88 14.63 -0.49
CA ALA A 339 -24.17 14.28 0.89
C ALA A 339 -23.53 12.93 1.25
N SER A 340 -23.23 12.71 2.52
CA SER A 340 -22.57 11.47 2.97
C SER A 340 -23.51 10.28 2.89
N ARG A 341 -22.95 9.07 2.77
CA ARG A 341 -23.73 7.82 2.73
C ARG A 341 -24.67 7.63 3.93
N ALA A 342 -24.24 8.04 5.13
CA ALA A 342 -25.04 7.91 6.35
C ALA A 342 -26.20 8.93 6.48
N SER A 343 -26.31 9.94 5.62
CA SER A 343 -27.43 10.88 5.69
C SER A 343 -28.71 10.32 5.05
N GLY A 344 -29.85 10.85 5.48
CA GLY A 344 -31.10 10.85 4.70
C GLY A 344 -31.01 11.78 3.49
N GLY A 345 -32.10 11.89 2.74
CA GLY A 345 -32.14 12.58 1.46
C GLY A 345 -32.60 14.02 1.55
N VAL A 346 -33.11 14.51 0.42
CA VAL A 346 -33.91 15.72 0.30
C VAL A 346 -35.08 15.42 -0.63
N ARG A 347 -36.23 16.08 -0.43
CA ARG A 347 -37.40 15.90 -1.31
C ARG A 347 -37.04 16.15 -2.78
N GLY A 348 -37.22 15.12 -3.62
CA GLY A 348 -37.04 15.15 -5.07
C GLY A 348 -38.34 15.43 -5.82
N ILE A 349 -39.46 14.87 -5.36
CA ILE A 349 -40.81 15.13 -5.87
C ILE A 349 -41.79 15.35 -4.71
N LYS A 350 -42.80 16.21 -4.89
CA LYS A 350 -43.93 16.37 -3.95
C LYS A 350 -45.08 15.44 -4.36
N LEU A 351 -45.10 14.26 -3.77
CA LEU A 351 -46.15 13.26 -3.98
C LEU A 351 -47.52 13.77 -3.49
N ALA A 352 -48.58 13.32 -4.16
CA ALA A 352 -49.96 13.50 -3.70
C ALA A 352 -50.29 12.57 -2.51
N LYS A 353 -51.43 12.81 -1.83
CA LYS A 353 -51.89 11.95 -0.74
C LYS A 353 -52.14 10.53 -1.27
N ASN A 354 -51.51 9.53 -0.64
CA ASN A 354 -51.52 8.11 -1.04
C ASN A 354 -50.85 7.81 -2.40
N ALA A 355 -50.04 8.73 -2.95
CA ALA A 355 -49.13 8.44 -4.06
C ALA A 355 -47.75 8.01 -3.53
N THR A 356 -47.02 7.23 -4.33
CA THR A 356 -45.65 6.77 -4.02
C THR A 356 -44.71 7.04 -5.18
N GLY A 357 -43.42 7.24 -4.87
CA GLY A 357 -42.35 7.17 -5.85
C GLY A 357 -42.27 5.76 -6.47
N VAL A 358 -42.18 5.70 -7.80
CA VAL A 358 -42.14 4.45 -8.58
C VAL A 358 -40.71 4.16 -9.02
N SER A 359 -40.05 5.14 -9.63
CA SER A 359 -38.64 5.08 -10.00
C SER A 359 -38.01 6.46 -10.07
N MET A 360 -36.69 6.45 -9.88
CA MET A 360 -35.79 7.57 -10.18
C MET A 360 -34.84 7.07 -11.26
N GLU A 361 -34.86 7.76 -12.40
CA GLU A 361 -34.00 7.48 -13.54
C GLU A 361 -33.13 8.71 -13.83
N ILE A 362 -31.97 8.46 -14.44
CA ILE A 362 -31.07 9.51 -14.94
C ILE A 362 -31.28 9.56 -16.45
N ALA A 363 -31.37 10.76 -17.02
CA ALA A 363 -31.74 10.96 -18.41
C ALA A 363 -30.74 11.87 -19.14
N SER A 364 -30.25 11.37 -20.27
CA SER A 364 -29.40 12.11 -21.21
C SER A 364 -30.20 12.46 -22.47
N ALA A 365 -29.63 13.25 -23.39
CA ALA A 365 -30.34 13.70 -24.59
C ALA A 365 -30.70 12.54 -25.54
N GLY A 366 -31.92 12.52 -26.07
CA GLY A 366 -32.42 11.45 -26.96
C GLY A 366 -32.93 10.18 -26.27
N ASP A 367 -32.87 10.08 -24.94
CA ASP A 367 -33.52 8.99 -24.20
C ASP A 367 -35.05 9.09 -24.27
N GLN A 368 -35.74 7.96 -24.22
CA GLN A 368 -37.20 7.91 -24.13
C GLN A 368 -37.61 7.39 -22.75
N LEU A 369 -38.58 8.02 -22.09
CA LEU A 369 -39.18 7.50 -20.87
C LEU A 369 -40.30 6.52 -21.22
N LEU A 370 -40.07 5.22 -20.98
CA LEU A 370 -41.13 4.22 -20.92
C LEU A 370 -41.90 4.39 -19.61
N THR A 371 -43.23 4.35 -19.68
CA THR A 371 -44.14 4.27 -18.52
C THR A 371 -45.09 3.08 -18.70
N LEU A 372 -45.36 2.35 -17.62
CA LEU A 372 -46.25 1.18 -17.58
C LEU A 372 -47.11 1.17 -16.30
N THR A 373 -48.38 0.78 -16.42
CA THR A 373 -49.35 0.76 -15.32
C THR A 373 -49.73 -0.67 -14.85
N GLU A 374 -50.43 -0.76 -13.72
CA GLU A 374 -50.87 -2.02 -13.08
C GLU A 374 -51.53 -3.00 -14.07
N PHE A 375 -52.36 -2.51 -14.99
CA PHE A 375 -53.10 -3.33 -15.96
C PHE A 375 -52.47 -3.36 -17.37
N GLY A 376 -51.15 -3.09 -17.47
CA GLY A 376 -50.40 -3.31 -18.71
C GLY A 376 -50.52 -2.23 -19.79
N ALA A 377 -51.23 -1.13 -19.50
CA ALA A 377 -51.21 0.06 -20.36
C ALA A 377 -49.87 0.80 -20.22
N GLY A 378 -49.32 1.27 -21.33
CA GLY A 378 -48.00 1.91 -21.35
C GLY A 378 -47.71 2.70 -22.61
N LYS A 379 -46.62 3.47 -22.57
CA LYS A 379 -46.14 4.29 -23.70
C LYS A 379 -44.69 4.70 -23.50
N ARG A 380 -44.05 5.05 -24.61
CA ARG A 380 -42.76 5.76 -24.62
C ARG A 380 -43.00 7.24 -24.88
N THR A 381 -42.26 8.12 -24.23
CA THR A 381 -42.35 9.56 -24.45
C THR A 381 -40.93 10.15 -24.45
N PRO A 382 -40.52 10.92 -25.49
CA PRO A 382 -39.16 11.49 -25.56
C PRO A 382 -38.85 12.37 -24.36
N ILE A 383 -37.60 12.34 -23.87
CA ILE A 383 -37.17 13.15 -22.72
C ILE A 383 -37.35 14.65 -22.98
N GLU A 384 -37.25 15.09 -24.23
CA GLU A 384 -37.42 16.47 -24.70
C GLU A 384 -38.82 17.03 -24.39
N GLU A 385 -39.85 16.19 -24.27
CA GLU A 385 -41.17 16.66 -23.84
C GLU A 385 -41.20 17.08 -22.36
N TYR A 386 -40.34 16.53 -21.51
CA TYR A 386 -40.33 16.79 -20.08
C TYR A 386 -39.53 18.08 -19.80
N PRO A 387 -40.19 19.19 -19.41
CA PRO A 387 -39.50 20.43 -19.10
C PRO A 387 -38.66 20.28 -17.82
N ARG A 388 -37.48 20.92 -17.79
CA ARG A 388 -36.69 21.09 -16.56
C ARG A 388 -37.45 21.99 -15.57
N HIS A 389 -37.45 21.58 -14.32
CA HIS A 389 -38.06 22.25 -13.16
C HIS A 389 -37.09 22.19 -11.98
N HIS A 390 -37.44 22.84 -10.86
CA HIS A 390 -36.75 22.61 -9.58
C HIS A 390 -37.26 21.36 -8.88
N ARG A 391 -36.41 20.74 -8.05
CA ARG A 391 -36.79 19.55 -7.28
C ARG A 391 -37.86 19.88 -6.23
N GLY A 392 -38.60 18.87 -5.83
CA GLY A 392 -39.61 18.98 -4.77
C GLY A 392 -40.89 19.73 -5.18
N GLY A 393 -41.02 20.12 -6.45
CA GLY A 393 -42.32 20.45 -7.05
C GLY A 393 -43.21 19.22 -7.19
N SER A 394 -44.51 19.42 -7.45
CA SER A 394 -45.45 18.32 -7.73
C SER A 394 -45.22 17.67 -9.10
N GLY A 395 -44.40 18.28 -9.95
CA GLY A 395 -44.11 17.78 -11.30
C GLY A 395 -45.20 18.10 -12.32
N VAL A 396 -45.20 17.33 -13.39
CA VAL A 396 -46.07 17.41 -14.57
C VAL A 396 -46.58 16.01 -14.94
N ILE A 397 -47.79 15.94 -15.49
CA ILE A 397 -48.43 14.68 -15.89
C ILE A 397 -47.53 13.95 -16.89
N THR A 398 -47.11 12.72 -16.54
CA THR A 398 -46.42 11.77 -17.43
C THR A 398 -47.36 10.68 -17.97
N PHE A 399 -48.47 10.43 -17.26
CA PHE A 399 -49.46 9.41 -17.63
C PHE A 399 -50.84 9.79 -17.07
N LYS A 400 -51.91 9.65 -17.86
CA LYS A 400 -53.28 9.86 -17.38
C LYS A 400 -53.83 8.59 -16.73
N VAL A 401 -53.51 8.41 -15.45
CA VAL A 401 -54.07 7.32 -14.61
C VAL A 401 -55.60 7.40 -14.59
N SER A 402 -56.23 6.23 -14.67
CA SER A 402 -57.68 6.01 -14.64
C SER A 402 -57.96 4.62 -14.07
N ASP A 403 -59.21 4.34 -13.66
CA ASP A 403 -59.57 3.06 -13.05
C ASP A 403 -59.35 1.86 -14.00
N HIS A 404 -59.41 2.07 -15.31
CA HIS A 404 -59.14 1.04 -16.32
C HIS A 404 -57.64 0.85 -16.62
N THR A 405 -56.78 1.86 -16.42
CA THR A 405 -55.33 1.70 -16.60
C THR A 405 -54.63 1.24 -15.31
N GLY A 406 -55.18 1.60 -14.15
CA GLY A 406 -54.49 1.49 -12.87
C GLY A 406 -53.36 2.51 -12.71
N ARG A 407 -52.67 2.46 -11.58
CA ARG A 407 -51.52 3.31 -11.23
C ARG A 407 -50.30 2.99 -12.07
N VAL A 408 -49.37 3.94 -12.18
CA VAL A 408 -48.03 3.67 -12.74
C VAL A 408 -47.27 2.76 -11.77
N VAL A 409 -46.67 1.67 -12.29
CA VAL A 409 -45.91 0.67 -11.52
C VAL A 409 -44.45 0.56 -11.94
N ALA A 410 -44.13 1.00 -13.16
CA ALA A 410 -42.75 1.10 -13.61
C ALA A 410 -42.59 2.30 -14.56
N ALA A 411 -41.43 2.95 -14.46
CA ALA A 411 -40.93 3.83 -15.50
C ALA A 411 -39.42 3.65 -15.65
N ARG A 412 -38.90 3.68 -16.89
CA ARG A 412 -37.50 3.43 -17.24
C ARG A 412 -37.08 4.34 -18.39
N MET A 413 -35.84 4.82 -18.37
CA MET A 413 -35.23 5.34 -19.62
C MET A 413 -34.88 4.17 -20.52
N VAL A 414 -35.26 4.28 -21.80
CA VAL A 414 -35.17 3.20 -22.79
C VAL A 414 -34.73 3.72 -24.16
N LYS A 415 -34.21 2.79 -24.98
CA LYS A 415 -33.79 3.01 -26.36
C LYS A 415 -34.52 2.03 -27.29
N ASP A 416 -34.70 2.39 -28.56
CA ASP A 416 -35.46 1.58 -29.53
C ASP A 416 -34.94 0.13 -29.70
N SER A 417 -33.64 -0.08 -29.44
CA SER A 417 -32.93 -1.37 -29.51
C SER A 417 -33.23 -2.34 -28.37
N GLN A 418 -34.09 -1.99 -27.41
CA GLN A 418 -34.33 -2.80 -26.21
C GLN A 418 -35.54 -3.76 -26.35
N GLU A 419 -35.63 -4.72 -25.43
CA GLU A 419 -36.85 -5.44 -25.10
C GLU A 419 -37.33 -5.05 -23.70
N LEU A 420 -38.64 -5.04 -23.53
CA LEU A 420 -39.34 -4.99 -22.26
C LEU A 420 -39.71 -6.41 -21.82
N ILE A 421 -39.32 -6.78 -20.60
CA ILE A 421 -39.80 -7.99 -19.93
C ILE A 421 -40.68 -7.57 -18.75
N VAL A 422 -41.89 -8.11 -18.71
CA VAL A 422 -42.84 -7.90 -17.63
C VAL A 422 -43.15 -9.24 -16.97
N ILE A 423 -43.19 -9.28 -15.65
CA ILE A 423 -43.64 -10.42 -14.87
C ILE A 423 -44.90 -9.99 -14.11
N SER A 424 -45.99 -10.74 -14.26
CA SER A 424 -47.24 -10.46 -13.54
C SER A 424 -47.20 -10.96 -12.08
N GLN A 425 -48.21 -10.66 -11.28
CA GLN A 425 -48.30 -11.13 -9.89
C GLN A 425 -48.55 -12.64 -9.82
N ASP A 426 -49.28 -13.19 -10.79
CA ASP A 426 -49.42 -14.64 -10.99
C ASP A 426 -48.15 -15.29 -11.63
N GLY A 427 -47.09 -14.52 -11.86
CA GLY A 427 -45.80 -15.02 -12.36
C GLY A 427 -45.75 -15.24 -13.88
N ILE A 428 -46.72 -14.72 -14.64
CA ILE A 428 -46.72 -14.83 -16.11
C ILE A 428 -45.64 -13.91 -16.67
N VAL A 429 -44.72 -14.47 -17.47
CA VAL A 429 -43.61 -13.73 -18.09
C VAL A 429 -43.99 -13.32 -19.51
N LEU A 430 -44.06 -12.02 -19.74
CA LEU A 430 -44.45 -11.39 -21.01
C LEU A 430 -43.24 -10.61 -21.57
N ARG A 431 -43.05 -10.67 -22.90
CA ARG A 431 -41.95 -9.97 -23.60
C ARG A 431 -42.50 -9.15 -24.77
N THR A 432 -42.14 -7.87 -24.81
CA THR A 432 -42.55 -6.92 -25.83
C THR A 432 -41.31 -6.17 -26.32
N ARG A 433 -41.07 -6.10 -27.64
CA ARG A 433 -39.96 -5.29 -28.19
C ARG A 433 -40.24 -3.81 -27.97
N MET A 434 -39.21 -3.02 -27.69
CA MET A 434 -39.38 -1.59 -27.40
C MET A 434 -39.90 -0.82 -28.62
N ASP A 435 -39.43 -1.16 -29.83
CA ASP A 435 -39.90 -0.57 -31.09
C ASP A 435 -41.41 -0.69 -31.34
N GLY A 436 -42.01 -1.83 -30.95
CA GLY A 436 -43.45 -2.07 -31.01
C GLY A 436 -44.30 -1.27 -30.03
N ILE A 437 -43.70 -0.62 -29.02
CA ILE A 437 -44.42 0.23 -28.07
C ILE A 437 -44.60 1.63 -28.66
N SER A 438 -45.84 2.12 -28.72
CA SER A 438 -46.13 3.43 -29.30
C SER A 438 -45.41 4.57 -28.56
N ILE A 439 -44.75 5.43 -29.34
CA ILE A 439 -44.28 6.74 -28.87
C ILE A 439 -45.51 7.67 -28.84
N GLN A 440 -45.76 8.28 -27.68
CA GLN A 440 -46.89 9.18 -27.45
C GLN A 440 -46.51 10.30 -26.49
N GLY A 441 -47.18 11.43 -26.63
CA GLY A 441 -46.98 12.58 -25.75
C GLY A 441 -47.31 12.33 -24.27
N ARG A 442 -46.78 13.16 -23.39
CA ARG A 442 -46.90 13.02 -21.93
C ARG A 442 -48.34 12.85 -21.42
N SER A 443 -49.25 13.73 -21.83
CA SER A 443 -50.61 13.82 -21.27
C SER A 443 -51.61 12.85 -21.93
N THR A 444 -51.28 11.56 -21.98
CA THR A 444 -52.04 10.48 -22.66
C THR A 444 -52.19 9.24 -21.76
N GLN A 445 -53.04 8.29 -22.18
CA GLN A 445 -53.28 7.01 -21.48
C GLN A 445 -52.48 5.83 -22.07
N GLY A 446 -51.63 6.07 -23.08
CA GLY A 446 -50.82 5.04 -23.73
C GLY A 446 -51.62 4.09 -24.62
N VAL A 447 -51.09 2.87 -24.77
CA VAL A 447 -51.70 1.72 -25.45
C VAL A 447 -51.54 0.47 -24.57
N ALA A 448 -52.24 -0.62 -24.88
CA ALA A 448 -51.93 -1.91 -24.27
C ALA A 448 -50.53 -2.38 -24.71
N VAL A 449 -49.59 -2.49 -23.77
CA VAL A 449 -48.20 -2.92 -24.00
C VAL A 449 -47.99 -4.38 -23.62
N VAL A 450 -48.71 -4.83 -22.60
CA VAL A 450 -48.86 -6.23 -22.22
C VAL A 450 -50.33 -6.49 -21.90
N ASN A 451 -50.85 -7.66 -22.28
CA ASN A 451 -52.20 -8.08 -21.93
C ASN A 451 -52.13 -8.90 -20.63
N VAL A 452 -52.79 -8.41 -19.58
CA VAL A 452 -52.78 -9.01 -18.23
C VAL A 452 -54.14 -9.67 -17.98
N SER A 453 -54.16 -10.84 -17.35
CA SER A 453 -55.40 -11.58 -17.06
C SER A 453 -56.33 -10.82 -16.11
N GLU A 454 -57.64 -11.05 -16.21
CA GLU A 454 -58.61 -10.41 -15.32
C GLU A 454 -58.37 -10.79 -13.85
N GLY A 455 -57.99 -9.80 -13.03
CA GLY A 455 -57.63 -9.96 -11.62
C GLY A 455 -56.11 -9.90 -11.35
N ASP A 456 -55.29 -10.29 -12.32
CA ASP A 456 -53.82 -10.22 -12.27
C ASP A 456 -53.32 -8.77 -12.51
N ARG A 457 -52.06 -8.50 -12.18
CA ARG A 457 -51.41 -7.17 -12.33
C ARG A 457 -49.95 -7.31 -12.73
N VAL A 458 -49.38 -6.26 -13.31
CA VAL A 458 -47.93 -6.12 -13.45
C VAL A 458 -47.26 -6.16 -12.07
N GLY A 459 -46.37 -7.13 -11.85
CA GLY A 459 -45.63 -7.33 -10.60
C GLY A 459 -44.21 -6.75 -10.65
N SER A 460 -43.43 -7.07 -11.69
CA SER A 460 -42.08 -6.51 -11.88
C SER A 460 -41.75 -6.28 -13.35
N VAL A 461 -40.81 -5.37 -13.61
CA VAL A 461 -40.44 -4.92 -14.97
C VAL A 461 -38.93 -4.78 -15.11
N ALA A 462 -38.39 -5.38 -16.16
CA ALA A 462 -36.99 -5.31 -16.57
C ALA A 462 -36.88 -4.87 -18.03
N THR A 463 -35.78 -4.19 -18.37
CA THR A 463 -35.41 -3.86 -19.76
C THR A 463 -34.05 -4.45 -20.08
N ILE A 464 -33.88 -4.94 -21.32
CA ILE A 464 -32.67 -5.63 -21.78
C ILE A 464 -32.34 -5.12 -23.19
N GLU A 465 -31.07 -4.88 -23.49
CA GLU A 465 -30.66 -4.52 -24.86
C GLU A 465 -30.65 -5.73 -25.79
N MET A 466 -31.22 -5.59 -27.00
CA MET A 466 -31.04 -6.57 -28.05
C MET A 466 -29.66 -6.36 -28.69
N VAL A 467 -28.81 -7.37 -28.64
CA VAL A 467 -27.60 -7.42 -29.48
C VAL A 467 -28.05 -7.44 -30.95
N ALA A 468 -27.67 -6.41 -31.71
CA ALA A 468 -28.23 -6.16 -33.03
C ALA A 468 -27.78 -7.17 -34.12
N ASP A 469 -28.68 -7.44 -35.08
CA ASP A 469 -28.44 -8.20 -36.32
C ASP A 469 -27.60 -7.35 -37.29
N GLN A 470 -26.29 -7.24 -37.04
CA GLN A 470 -25.34 -6.52 -37.90
C GLN A 470 -25.16 -7.28 -39.23
N GLY A 471 -25.73 -6.75 -40.31
CA GLY A 471 -25.66 -7.33 -41.65
C GLY A 471 -24.24 -7.31 -42.23
N ALA A 472 -23.89 -8.34 -43.00
CA ALA A 472 -22.56 -8.49 -43.56
C ALA A 472 -22.24 -7.44 -44.64
N ALA A 473 -21.06 -6.83 -44.55
CA ALA A 473 -20.36 -6.12 -45.62
C ALA A 473 -18.93 -6.66 -45.73
N THR A 474 -18.35 -6.59 -46.92
CA THR A 474 -17.13 -7.35 -47.29
C THR A 474 -15.81 -6.72 -46.83
N ALA A 475 -14.79 -7.56 -46.70
CA ALA A 475 -13.43 -7.15 -46.33
C ALA A 475 -12.59 -6.79 -47.56
N GLU A 476 -11.65 -5.86 -47.39
CA GLU A 476 -10.45 -5.71 -48.23
C GLU A 476 -9.34 -4.98 -47.46
N GLY A 477 -8.09 -5.38 -47.68
CA GLY A 477 -6.86 -4.61 -47.41
C GLY A 477 -6.11 -4.39 -48.75
N PRO A 478 -4.88 -3.84 -48.82
CA PRO A 478 -3.76 -4.18 -47.91
C PRO A 478 -2.70 -3.06 -47.65
N ALA A 479 -1.60 -3.44 -46.97
CA ALA A 479 -0.20 -2.92 -47.12
C ALA A 479 0.12 -1.44 -46.76
N SER A 480 1.39 -1.00 -46.67
CA SER A 480 2.62 -1.48 -45.96
C SER A 480 3.72 -0.37 -46.03
N ASP A 481 4.97 -0.67 -45.63
CA ASP A 481 6.23 0.06 -45.97
C ASP A 481 6.50 1.45 -45.32
N THR A 482 7.75 1.95 -45.14
CA THR A 482 8.99 1.40 -44.49
C THR A 482 10.04 2.52 -44.26
N ALA A 483 10.79 2.46 -43.14
CA ALA A 483 12.12 3.10 -42.90
C ALA A 483 12.21 4.66 -43.01
N SER A 484 13.33 5.38 -42.75
CA SER A 484 14.71 5.05 -42.32
C SER A 484 15.36 6.19 -41.48
N ASP A 485 16.56 5.96 -40.92
CA ASP A 485 17.38 6.94 -40.14
C ASP A 485 17.84 8.20 -40.89
N THR A 486 18.32 9.21 -40.12
CA THR A 486 19.69 9.79 -40.26
C THR A 486 20.06 10.71 -39.08
N ALA A 487 21.36 10.99 -38.89
CA ALA A 487 21.88 11.79 -37.77
C ALA A 487 23.11 12.65 -38.13
N SER A 488 23.25 13.82 -37.49
CA SER A 488 24.46 14.67 -37.36
C SER A 488 24.15 15.79 -36.34
N ASP A 489 24.86 16.05 -35.23
CA ASP A 489 26.31 16.28 -34.97
C ASP A 489 26.64 17.80 -34.81
N THR A 490 27.80 18.11 -34.22
CA THR A 490 28.45 19.41 -33.92
C THR A 490 28.25 20.04 -32.53
N ALA A 491 29.39 20.32 -31.87
CA ALA A 491 29.61 21.30 -30.79
C ALA A 491 30.57 22.40 -31.33
N PRO A 492 30.90 23.50 -30.58
CA PRO A 492 32.10 23.42 -29.70
C PRO A 492 32.22 24.46 -28.52
N ASP A 493 33.17 24.21 -27.59
CA ASP A 493 34.05 25.15 -26.81
C ASP A 493 33.48 26.33 -25.94
N ALA A 494 34.17 26.96 -24.96
CA ALA A 494 35.53 26.81 -24.34
C ALA A 494 35.64 27.48 -22.93
N THR A 495 36.62 27.08 -22.08
CA THR A 495 37.34 27.87 -20.99
C THR A 495 36.53 28.46 -19.80
N ALA A 496 37.04 28.91 -18.61
CA ALA A 496 38.28 28.84 -17.77
C ALA A 496 38.03 29.65 -16.42
N ASP A 497 38.81 29.71 -15.33
CA ASP A 497 39.77 28.82 -14.60
C ASP A 497 40.14 29.44 -13.18
N ALA A 498 40.79 28.67 -12.29
CA ALA A 498 41.62 29.02 -11.10
C ALA A 498 41.05 29.68 -9.79
N GLY A 499 41.59 29.28 -8.61
CA GLY A 499 41.44 30.00 -7.30
C GLY A 499 41.80 29.20 -6.02
N SER A 500 42.34 29.83 -4.96
CA SER A 500 42.69 29.21 -3.63
C SER A 500 42.95 30.27 -2.51
N GLY A 501 43.15 30.00 -1.21
CA GLY A 501 43.23 28.76 -0.40
C GLY A 501 43.88 28.97 1.01
N LYS A 502 44.39 27.89 1.64
CA LYS A 502 45.22 27.81 2.90
C LYS A 502 44.53 27.88 4.29
N LYS A 503 45.33 27.65 5.36
CA LYS A 503 44.97 27.13 6.71
C LYS A 503 45.39 28.05 7.88
N ALA A 504 44.71 27.91 9.04
CA ALA A 504 45.22 28.22 10.39
C ALA A 504 44.43 27.40 11.46
N SER A 505 44.73 27.49 12.77
CA SER A 505 45.76 26.68 13.48
C SER A 505 45.62 26.81 15.01
N SER A 506 45.73 25.73 15.82
CA SER A 506 45.82 25.85 17.28
C SER A 506 46.60 24.73 18.00
N ALA A 507 47.52 25.12 18.90
CA ALA A 507 48.30 24.20 19.75
C ALA A 507 48.62 24.83 21.11
N LYS A 508 47.73 24.68 22.10
CA LYS A 508 47.95 25.21 23.47
C LYS A 508 47.25 24.47 24.62
N ARG A 509 46.60 23.32 24.38
CA ARG A 509 45.75 22.63 25.38
C ARG A 509 46.38 21.44 26.14
N VAL A 510 47.52 20.91 25.67
CA VAL A 510 48.03 19.59 26.14
C VAL A 510 48.65 19.62 27.55
N LYS A 511 49.20 20.75 28.01
CA LYS A 511 50.02 20.81 29.24
C LYS A 511 49.27 20.65 30.58
N ALA A 512 47.95 20.45 30.58
CA ALA A 512 47.13 20.37 31.80
C ALA A 512 46.67 18.95 32.19
N ALA A 513 46.89 17.94 31.36
CA ALA A 513 46.29 16.60 31.55
C ALA A 513 47.11 15.64 32.44
N LEU A 514 48.44 15.78 32.47
CA LEU A 514 49.35 14.72 32.95
C LEU A 514 49.35 14.47 34.47
N GLY A 515 48.86 15.40 35.29
CA GLY A 515 48.93 15.28 36.77
C GLY A 515 47.86 14.40 37.43
N LYS A 516 47.15 13.55 36.69
CA LYS A 516 46.01 12.75 37.21
C LYS A 516 46.07 11.24 36.91
N ALA A 517 47.04 10.76 36.12
CA ALA A 517 47.10 9.36 35.70
C ALA A 517 47.66 8.43 36.79
N ASP A 518 48.76 8.82 37.45
CA ASP A 518 49.57 7.93 38.30
C ASP A 518 48.79 7.33 39.48
N ALA A 519 47.83 8.08 40.03
CA ALA A 519 46.99 7.65 41.16
C ALA A 519 45.95 6.57 40.79
N ALA A 520 45.72 6.31 39.50
CA ALA A 520 44.77 5.30 39.03
C ALA A 520 45.40 3.90 38.91
N MET A 521 46.67 3.81 38.50
CA MET A 521 47.34 2.53 38.20
C MET A 521 47.39 1.60 39.40
N GLN A 522 47.74 2.10 40.59
CA GLN A 522 47.95 1.26 41.79
C GLN A 522 46.70 0.53 42.30
N LYS A 523 45.49 0.89 41.84
CA LYS A 523 44.24 0.19 42.21
C LYS A 523 43.80 -0.87 41.19
N ALA A 524 44.39 -0.90 40.01
CA ALA A 524 44.05 -1.88 38.98
C ALA A 524 44.61 -3.27 39.33
N ASP A 525 45.90 -3.35 39.70
CA ASP A 525 46.61 -4.62 39.87
C ASP A 525 46.04 -5.48 41.03
N GLU A 526 45.70 -4.89 42.19
CA GLU A 526 45.08 -5.61 43.33
C GLU A 526 43.74 -6.30 42.97
N THR A 527 43.06 -5.84 41.92
CA THR A 527 41.77 -6.37 41.47
C THR A 527 41.95 -7.57 40.53
N ILE A 528 43.11 -7.67 39.87
CA ILE A 528 43.38 -8.69 38.86
C ILE A 528 43.76 -10.04 39.50
N GLU A 529 44.61 -10.06 40.52
CA GLU A 529 45.00 -11.33 41.18
C GLU A 529 43.80 -12.08 41.79
N LYS A 530 42.92 -11.36 42.49
CA LYS A 530 41.78 -11.93 43.24
C LYS A 530 40.72 -12.61 42.37
N THR A 531 40.71 -12.38 41.05
CA THR A 531 39.76 -13.05 40.14
C THR A 531 40.33 -14.31 39.49
N SER A 532 41.62 -14.60 39.67
CA SER A 532 42.29 -15.76 39.06
C SER A 532 42.18 -17.07 39.87
N SER A 533 41.98 -16.99 41.19
CA SER A 533 42.13 -18.13 42.11
C SER A 533 40.87 -19.00 42.29
N ASN A 534 39.67 -18.44 42.20
CA ASN A 534 38.39 -19.16 42.44
C ASN A 534 37.91 -20.03 41.25
N GLY A 535 38.79 -20.35 40.29
CA GLY A 535 38.44 -20.93 38.99
C GLY A 535 38.44 -22.47 38.88
N ARG A 536 38.44 -23.24 39.98
CA ARG A 536 38.49 -24.72 39.94
C ARG A 536 37.76 -25.38 41.12
N GLU A 537 36.50 -25.79 40.92
CA GLU A 537 35.99 -27.11 41.36
C GLU A 537 34.55 -27.40 40.87
N SER A 538 34.09 -28.63 41.09
CA SER A 538 32.76 -29.19 40.78
C SER A 538 32.37 -29.33 39.28
N GLY A 539 32.31 -30.59 38.83
CA GLY A 539 31.52 -31.02 37.68
C GLY A 539 30.41 -31.99 38.15
N PRO A 540 29.24 -32.04 37.50
CA PRO A 540 28.08 -32.78 38.03
C PRO A 540 28.18 -34.30 37.80
N SER A 541 28.03 -35.08 38.87
CA SER A 541 27.78 -36.52 38.80
C SER A 541 26.31 -36.83 38.50
N SER A 542 26.06 -37.99 37.88
CA SER A 542 24.72 -38.55 37.67
C SER A 542 24.05 -38.99 38.97
N GLU A 543 22.71 -38.88 39.08
CA GLU A 543 21.84 -40.08 39.02
C GLU A 543 20.31 -39.79 39.00
N ARG A 544 19.62 -40.70 38.29
CA ARG A 544 18.27 -41.29 38.49
C ARG A 544 17.20 -40.64 39.40
N SER A 545 16.06 -40.38 38.75
CA SER A 545 14.67 -40.74 39.12
C SER A 545 14.11 -40.42 40.52
N LYS A 546 12.96 -39.73 40.53
CA LYS A 546 11.67 -40.39 40.75
C LYS A 546 10.57 -39.75 39.90
#